data_AF-T0TTC1-F1
#
_entry.id   AF-T0TTC1-F1
#
_cell.length_a   1.000
_cell.length_b   1.000
_cell.length_c   1.000
_cell.angle_alpha   90.00
_cell.angle_beta   90.00
_cell.angle_gamma   90.00
#
_symmetry.space_group_name_H-M   'P 1'
#
loop_
_entity.id
_entity.type
_entity.pdbx_description
1 polymer ?
#
loop_
_entity_poly.entity_id
_entity_poly.type
_entity_poly.pdbx_seq_one_letter_code
_entity_poly.pdbx_strand_id
1 'polypeptide(L)' 'MVAVGEGVRTLSGELIAPAVKAGDHVLVESHAGIEVKDGEETYTIVGTSNILAIVE' A
#
# COMPACT_ATOMS: atom_id res chain seq x y z
N MET A 1 5.49 -6.00 0.40
CA MET A 1 4.24 -5.56 1.04
C MET A 1 4.07 -6.32 2.34
N VAL A 2 4.05 -5.65 3.49
CA VAL A 2 3.96 -6.31 4.81
C VAL A 2 2.51 -6.49 5.27
N ALA A 3 1.67 -5.49 5.00
CA ALA A 3 0.23 -5.51 5.23
C ALA A 3 -0.48 -4.73 4.11
N VAL A 4 -1.76 -5.04 3.88
CA VAL A 4 -2.59 -4.35 2.90
C VAL A 4 -3.91 -4.00 3.56
N GLY A 5 -4.35 -2.74 3.41
CA GLY A 5 -5.65 -2.30 3.90
C GLY A 5 -6.82 -2.93 3.13
N GLU A 6 -8.03 -2.77 3.64
CA GLU A 6 -9.25 -3.37 3.06
C GLU A 6 -9.59 -2.86 1.65
N GLY A 7 -9.01 -1.73 1.23
CA GLY A 7 -9.23 -1.11 -0.06
C GLY A 7 -9.96 0.23 0.00
N VAL A 8 -10.29 0.78 -1.16
CA VAL A 8 -10.91 2.10 -1.29
C VAL A 8 -12.43 1.95 -1.32
N ARG A 9 -13.14 2.82 -0.60
CA ARG A 9 -14.60 2.89 -0.71
C ARG A 9 -15.02 3.86 -1.81
N THR A 10 -15.97 3.45 -2.64
CA THR A 10 -16.61 4.32 -3.63
C THR A 10 -17.53 5.34 -2.97
N LEU A 11 -18.01 6.31 -3.75
CA LEU A 11 -19.01 7.28 -3.28
C LEU A 11 -20.34 6.61 -2.87
N SER A 12 -20.66 5.44 -3.43
CA SER A 12 -21.83 4.64 -3.05
C SER A 12 -21.59 3.75 -1.82
N GLY A 13 -20.37 3.74 -1.27
CA GLY A 13 -20.00 2.95 -0.08
C GLY A 13 -19.55 1.52 -0.39
N GLU A 14 -19.44 1.13 -1.66
CA GLU A 14 -18.90 -0.17 -2.05
C GLU A 14 -17.40 -0.23 -1.81
N LEU A 15 -16.91 -1.35 -1.29
CA LEU A 15 -15.49 -1.57 -1.03
C LEU A 15 -14.81 -2.19 -2.27
N ILE A 16 -13.80 -1.50 -2.79
CA ILE A 16 -12.95 -1.98 -3.89
C ILE A 16 -11.69 -2.59 -3.29
N ALA A 17 -11.52 -3.89 -3.49
CA ALA A 17 -10.35 -4.62 -3.04
C ALA A 17 -9.05 -4.06 -3.68
N PRO A 18 -7.93 -4.00 -2.94
CA PRO A 18 -6.64 -3.61 -3.49
C PRO A 18 -6.15 -4.61 -4.56
N ALA A 19 -5.43 -4.11 -5.56
CA ALA A 19 -4.80 -4.94 -6.60
C ALA A 19 -3.51 -5.66 -6.15
N VAL A 20 -3.16 -5.54 -4.87
CA VAL A 20 -1.90 -5.96 -4.26
C VAL A 20 -2.19 -6.81 -3.03
N LYS A 21 -1.31 -7.75 -2.71
CA LYS A 21 -1.43 -8.62 -1.54
C LYS A 21 -0.17 -8.56 -0.66
N ALA A 22 -0.30 -9.02 0.58
CA ALA A 22 0.84 -9.20 1.46
C ALA A 22 1.84 -10.18 0.81
N GLY A 23 3.12 -9.86 0.92
CA GLY A 23 4.21 -10.58 0.24
C GLY A 23 4.62 -10.01 -1.12
N ASP A 24 3.78 -9.22 -1.80
CA ASP A 24 4.15 -8.66 -3.11
C ASP A 24 5.34 -7.71 -3.00
N HIS A 25 6.31 -7.83 -3.91
CA HIS A 25 7.33 -6.83 -4.12
C HIS A 25 6.80 -5.78 -5.09
N VAL A 26 6.90 -4.51 -4.73
CA VAL A 26 6.28 -3.43 -5.50
C VAL A 26 7.26 -2.30 -5.70
N LEU A 27 7.13 -1.63 -6.85
CA LEU A 27 7.78 -0.36 -7.12
C LEU A 27 6.85 0.77 -6.69
N VAL A 28 7.39 1.69 -5.92
CA VAL A 28 6.69 2.88 -5.41
C VAL A 28 7.46 4.12 -5.81
N GLU A 29 6.76 5.22 -6.04
CA GLU A 29 7.39 6.51 -6.32
C GLU A 29 8.34 6.92 -5.18
N SER A 30 9.51 7.46 -5.50
CA SER A 30 10.60 7.68 -4.52
C SER A 30 10.26 8.64 -3.36
N HIS A 31 9.20 9.44 -3.49
CA HIS A 31 8.75 10.37 -2.45
C HIS A 31 7.33 10.07 -1.97
N ALA A 32 6.82 8.87 -2.24
CA ALA A 32 5.48 8.47 -1.82
C ALA A 32 5.44 7.94 -0.39
N GLY A 33 4.34 8.27 0.28
CA GLY A 33 3.97 7.67 1.55
C GLY A 33 4.45 8.44 2.79
N ILE A 34 4.19 7.83 3.93
CA ILE A 34 4.52 8.36 5.25
C ILE A 34 5.34 7.29 5.98
N GLU A 35 6.52 7.66 6.46
CA GLU A 35 7.31 6.78 7.33
C GLU A 35 6.70 6.71 8.72
N VAL A 36 6.52 5.49 9.21
CA VAL A 36 5.98 5.20 10.53
C VAL A 36 6.91 4.20 11.21
N LYS A 37 7.25 4.49 12.47
CA LYS A 37 8.01 3.58 13.31
C LYS A 37 7.05 2.80 14.19
N ASP A 38 7.24 1.49 14.24
CA ASP A 38 6.54 0.61 15.16
C ASP A 38 7.59 -0.27 15.85
N GLY A 39 7.88 0.08 17.11
CA GLY A 39 9.00 -0.48 17.85
C GLY A 39 10.36 -0.14 17.21
N GLU A 40 11.12 -1.18 16.86
CA GLU A 40 12.43 -1.07 16.22
C GLU A 40 12.35 -1.07 14.69
N GLU A 41 11.18 -1.39 14.13
CA GLU A 41 10.97 -1.46 12.69
C GLU A 41 10.44 -0.12 12.14
N THR A 42 10.85 0.20 10.91
CA THR A 42 10.37 1.37 10.18
C THR A 42 9.64 0.90 8.94
N TYR A 43 8.40 1.35 8.79
CA TYR A 43 7.51 1.02 7.69
C TYR A 43 7.16 2.28 6.91
N THR A 44 6.77 2.11 5.65
CA THR A 44 6.24 3.20 4.83
C THR A 44 4.80 2.89 4.47
N ILE A 45 3.88 3.74 4.93
CA ILE A 45 2.48 3.67 4.51
C ILE A 45 2.37 4.37 3.16
N VAL A 46 2.00 3.62 2.13
CA VAL A 46 1.85 4.12 0.76
C VAL A 46 0.40 3.97 0.29
N GLY A 47 -0.10 4.97 -0.43
CA GLY A 47 -1.38 4.86 -1.12
C GLY A 47 -1.27 3.93 -2.32
N THR A 48 -2.33 3.21 -2.65
CA THR A 48 -2.37 2.32 -3.83
C THR A 48 -2.11 3.06 -5.13
N SER A 49 -2.44 4.35 -5.21
CA SER A 49 -2.15 5.22 -6.36
C SER A 49 -0.66 5.47 -6.61
N ASN A 50 0.19 5.30 -5.60
CA ASN A 50 1.64 5.52 -5.72
C ASN A 50 2.42 4.24 -6.08
N ILE A 51 1.73 3.09 -6.17
CA ILE A 51 2.32 1.83 -6.57
C ILE A 51 2.37 1.80 -8.11
N LEU A 52 3.59 1.77 -8.66
CA LEU A 52 3.82 1.82 -10.11
C LEU A 52 3.70 0.43 -10.76
N ALA A 53 4.20 -0.61 -10.08
CA ALA A 53 4.18 -1.98 -10.57
C ALA A 53 4.39 -2.99 -9.43
N ILE A 54 3.97 -4.24 -9.67
CA ILE A 54 4.38 -5.41 -8.89
C ILE A 54 5.55 -6.06 -9.65
N VAL A 55 6.63 -6.39 -8.94
CA VAL A 55 7.84 -7.03 -9.50
C VAL A 55 7.99 -8.45 -8.94
N GLU A 56 8.49 -9.36 -9.77
CA GLU A 56 8.75 -10.78 -9.45
C GLU A 56 10.24 -11.03 -9.22
#